data_AF-A0A9E3D2Y5-F1
#
_entry.id   AF-A0A9E3D2Y5-F1
#
_cell.length_a   1.000
_cell.length_b   1.000
_cell.length_c   1.000
_cell.angle_alpha   90.00
_cell.angle_beta   90.00
_cell.angle_gamma   90.00
#
_symmetry.space_group_name_H-M   'P 1'
#
loop_
_entity.id
_entity.type
_entity.pdbx_description
1 polymer ?
#
loop_
_entity_poly.entity_id
_entity_poly.type
_entity_poly.pdbx_seq_one_letter_code
_entity_poly.pdbx_strand_id
1 'polypeptide(L)'
;FMKTTATIEAFTTGHGNPPFDAALISYVSGFVAHGVGANFDPHVSTGVAAIDTLERMVAEPFQPFAFAPASAAICRLGPFGTAARLLKRWDAAG
;
A
#
# COMPACT_ATOMS: atom_id res chain seq x y z
N PHE A 1 13.46 -12.60 -5.42
CA PHE A 1 13.13 -11.63 -6.48
C PHE A 1 12.98 -10.27 -5.83
N MET A 2 14.06 -9.50 -5.72
CA MET A 2 14.03 -8.14 -5.18
C MET A 2 15.22 -7.40 -5.78
N LYS A 3 14.97 -6.29 -6.46
CA LYS A 3 16.00 -5.52 -7.15
C LYS A 3 16.24 -4.23 -6.37
N THR A 4 17.32 -4.19 -5.60
CA THR A 4 17.70 -3.04 -4.74
C THR A 4 18.26 -1.85 -5.52
N THR A 5 18.38 -1.98 -6.84
CA THR A 5 18.86 -0.92 -7.73
C THR A 5 17.72 -0.18 -8.45
N ALA A 6 16.48 -0.32 -8.00
CA ALA A 6 15.34 0.35 -8.61
C ALA A 6 15.31 1.84 -8.25
N THR A 7 14.99 2.69 -9.22
CA THR A 7 14.84 4.14 -9.05
C THR A 7 13.36 4.53 -8.93
N ILE A 8 13.08 5.81 -8.65
CA ILE A 8 11.70 6.32 -8.60
C ILE A 8 10.94 6.14 -9.93
N GLU A 9 11.66 5.99 -11.05
CA GLU A 9 11.06 5.71 -12.36
C GLU A 9 10.37 4.35 -12.43
N ALA A 10 10.63 3.45 -11.47
CA ALA A 10 9.91 2.18 -11.33
C ALA A 10 8.46 2.37 -10.86
N PHE A 11 8.11 3.53 -10.32
CA PHE A 11 6.78 3.93 -9.87
C PHE A 11 6.03 4.66 -11.01
N THR A 12 4.78 5.11 -10.80
CA THR A 12 4.03 5.78 -11.86
C THR A 12 4.64 7.11 -12.30
N THR A 13 5.26 7.86 -11.39
CA THR A 13 6.01 9.09 -11.66
C THR A 13 6.93 9.42 -10.48
N GLY A 14 7.97 10.24 -10.71
CA GLY A 14 8.62 10.98 -9.63
C GLY A 14 7.66 12.03 -9.06
N HIS A 15 7.73 12.28 -7.75
CA HIS A 15 6.71 13.10 -7.06
C HIS A 15 7.11 14.56 -6.90
N GLY A 16 8.27 14.98 -7.43
CA GLY A 16 8.83 16.31 -7.18
C GLY A 16 9.18 16.55 -5.70
N ASN A 17 9.25 15.47 -4.90
CA ASN A 17 9.56 15.49 -3.48
C ASN A 17 10.62 14.41 -3.21
N PRO A 18 11.92 14.74 -3.31
CA PRO A 18 12.99 13.76 -3.20
C PRO A 18 13.04 12.99 -1.87
N PRO A 19 12.79 13.62 -0.69
CA PRO A 19 12.67 12.87 0.57
C PRO A 19 11.59 11.80 0.53
N PHE A 20 10.45 12.11 -0.07
CA PHE A 20 9.36 11.17 -0.22
C PHE A 20 9.68 10.04 -1.20
N ASP A 21 10.27 10.37 -2.35
CA ASP A 21 10.73 9.40 -3.32
C ASP A 21 11.73 8.41 -2.70
N ALA A 22 12.67 8.92 -1.88
CA ALA A 22 13.62 8.10 -1.13
C ALA A 22 12.91 7.20 -0.10
N ALA A 23 11.92 7.73 0.63
CA ALA A 23 11.15 6.93 1.59
C ALA A 23 10.37 5.80 0.92
N LEU A 24 9.74 6.07 -0.23
CA LEU A 24 9.00 5.07 -1.00
C LEU A 24 9.93 3.98 -1.57
N ILE A 25 11.08 4.37 -2.11
CA ILE A 25 12.11 3.42 -2.57
C ILE A 25 12.60 2.56 -1.41
N SER A 26 12.89 3.16 -0.25
CA SER A 26 13.33 2.45 0.95
C SER A 26 12.28 1.45 1.44
N TYR A 27 11.03 1.87 1.52
CA TYR A 27 9.89 1.01 1.89
C TYR A 27 9.82 -0.23 0.98
N VAL A 28 9.80 -0.04 -0.35
CA VAL A 28 9.75 -1.16 -1.29
C VAL A 28 11.02 -2.00 -1.19
N SER A 29 12.18 -1.39 -1.01
CA SER A 29 13.49 -2.07 -0.92
C SER A 29 13.72 -2.84 0.38
N GLY A 30 12.96 -2.55 1.44
CA GLY A 30 13.00 -3.27 2.71
C GLY A 30 11.83 -4.23 2.93
N PHE A 31 10.81 -4.23 2.06
CA PHE A 31 9.53 -4.88 2.34
C PHE A 31 9.66 -6.37 2.68
N VAL A 32 10.45 -7.14 1.93
CA VAL A 32 10.63 -8.58 2.20
C VAL A 32 11.32 -8.83 3.55
N ALA A 33 12.20 -7.94 3.99
CA ALA A 33 12.89 -8.10 5.27
C ALA A 33 12.00 -7.74 6.47
N HIS A 34 11.04 -6.82 6.28
CA HIS A 34 10.33 -6.19 7.39
C HIS A 34 8.82 -6.44 7.42
N GLY A 35 8.16 -6.65 6.27
CA GLY A 35 6.70 -6.64 6.13
C GLY A 35 6.06 -7.97 5.72
N VAL A 36 6.79 -9.09 5.80
CA VAL A 36 6.29 -10.43 5.41
C VAL A 36 6.27 -11.39 6.59
N GLY A 37 5.61 -12.53 6.42
CA GLY A 37 5.56 -13.59 7.43
C GLY A 37 4.83 -13.13 8.70
N ALA A 38 5.46 -13.30 9.86
CA ALA A 38 4.88 -12.90 11.14
C ALA A 38 4.63 -11.39 11.27
N ASN A 39 5.29 -10.57 10.46
CA ASN A 39 5.11 -9.12 10.45
C ASN A 39 4.03 -8.67 9.43
N PHE A 40 3.42 -9.59 8.69
CA PHE A 40 2.39 -9.25 7.73
C PHE A 40 1.07 -8.95 8.43
N ASP A 41 0.64 -7.69 8.38
CA ASP A 41 -0.63 -7.21 8.93
C ASP A 41 -1.55 -6.77 7.77
N PRO A 42 -2.50 -7.61 7.33
CA PRO A 42 -3.36 -7.30 6.20
C PRO A 42 -4.37 -6.21 6.57
N HIS A 43 -4.21 -5.02 6.01
CA HIS A 43 -5.08 -3.87 6.25
C HIS A 43 -5.33 -3.07 4.97
N VAL A 44 -6.32 -2.17 5.03
CA VAL A 44 -6.61 -1.19 3.99
C VAL A 44 -6.45 0.21 4.58
N SER A 45 -5.46 0.96 4.12
CA SER A 45 -5.35 2.39 4.46
C SER A 45 -6.44 3.18 3.73
N THR A 46 -7.34 3.81 4.48
CA THR A 46 -8.47 4.56 3.93
C THR A 46 -8.18 6.06 3.77
N GLY A 47 -7.13 6.57 4.43
CA GLY A 47 -6.73 7.96 4.38
C GLY A 47 -5.73 8.33 5.47
N VAL A 48 -5.47 9.63 5.60
CA VAL A 48 -4.69 10.22 6.69
C VAL A 48 -5.51 11.34 7.32
N ALA A 49 -5.48 11.46 8.64
CA ALA A 49 -6.19 12.50 9.38
C ALA A 49 -5.38 12.96 10.59
N ALA A 50 -5.79 14.09 11.18
CA ALA A 50 -5.24 14.54 12.46
C ALA A 50 -5.53 13.51 13.57
N ILE A 51 -4.64 13.40 14.55
CA ILE A 51 -4.71 12.38 15.61
C ILE A 51 -6.04 12.47 16.38
N ASP A 52 -6.48 13.68 16.72
CA ASP A 52 -7.76 13.91 17.41
C ASP A 52 -8.97 13.38 16.61
N THR A 53 -8.87 13.41 15.28
CA THR A 53 -9.89 12.89 14.38
C THR A 53 -9.85 11.36 14.36
N LEU A 54 -8.65 10.76 14.32
CA LEU A 54 -8.48 9.31 14.39
C LEU A 54 -8.96 8.73 15.72
N GLU A 55 -8.68 9.41 16.84
CA GLU A 55 -9.16 9.01 18.17
C GLU A 55 -10.68 8.96 18.23
N ARG A 56 -11.36 9.98 17.67
CA ARG A 56 -12.83 9.97 17.55
C ARG A 56 -13.32 8.80 16.69
N MET A 57 -12.69 8.56 15.54
CA MET A 57 -13.06 7.44 14.66
C MET A 57 -12.90 6.07 15.34
N VAL A 58 -11.87 5.88 16.17
CA VAL A 58 -11.67 4.64 16.93
C VAL A 58 -12.72 4.45 18.03
N ALA A 59 -13.22 5.55 18.62
CA ALA A 59 -14.27 5.51 19.63
C ALA A 59 -15.67 5.24 19.05
N GLU A 60 -15.88 5.50 17.76
CA GLU A 60 -17.15 5.25 17.09
C GLU A 60 -17.42 3.75 16.88
N PRO A 61 -18.66 3.26 17.10
CA PRO A 61 -19.00 1.88 16.81
C PRO A 61 -18.80 1.54 15.34
N PHE A 62 -18.00 0.51 15.06
CA PHE A 62 -17.86 -0.04 13.73
C PHE A 62 -18.86 -1.18 13.51
N GLN A 63 -19.71 -1.04 12.50
CA GLN A 63 -20.61 -2.12 12.09
C GLN A 63 -19.87 -3.11 11.19
N PRO A 64 -19.66 -4.37 11.61
CA PRO A 64 -18.99 -5.35 10.78
C PRO A 64 -19.82 -5.67 9.53
N PHE A 65 -19.14 -5.89 8.42
CA PHE A 65 -19.76 -6.36 7.18
C PHE A 65 -18.93 -7.50 6.59
N ALA A 66 -19.62 -8.42 5.92
CA ALA A 66 -18.98 -9.50 5.20
C ALA A 66 -18.58 -9.03 3.80
N PHE A 67 -17.39 -9.43 3.37
CA PHE A 67 -16.95 -9.29 2.00
C PHE A 67 -16.07 -10.49 1.63
N ALA A 68 -15.96 -10.75 0.33
CA ALA A 68 -15.02 -11.71 -0.23
C ALA A 68 -14.23 -11.04 -1.35
N PRO A 69 -12.94 -11.35 -1.52
CA PRO A 69 -12.18 -10.82 -2.65
C PRO A 69 -12.76 -11.37 -3.95
N ALA A 70 -13.24 -10.49 -4.84
CA ALA A 70 -13.71 -10.89 -6.16
C ALA A 70 -12.55 -11.13 -7.15
N SER A 71 -11.38 -10.56 -6.86
CA SER A 71 -10.21 -10.59 -7.75
C SER A 71 -8.95 -10.20 -6.98
N ALA A 72 -7.79 -10.52 -7.55
CA ALA A 72 -6.50 -9.98 -7.16
C ALA A 72 -5.85 -9.26 -8.34
N ALA A 73 -4.99 -8.29 -8.06
CA ALA A 73 -4.28 -7.54 -9.09
C ALA A 73 -2.85 -7.19 -8.67
N ILE A 74 -1.96 -7.12 -9.66
CA ILE A 74 -0.68 -6.45 -9.54
C ILE A 74 -0.88 -5.02 -10.05
N CYS A 75 -0.57 -4.05 -9.20
CA CYS A 75 -0.59 -2.64 -9.54
C CYS A 75 0.81 -2.05 -9.41
N ARG A 76 1.16 -1.16 -10.33
CA ARG A 76 2.31 -0.28 -10.18
C ARG A 76 1.98 0.78 -9.14
N LEU A 77 2.86 0.92 -8.17
CA LEU A 77 2.72 1.90 -7.10
C LEU A 77 2.89 3.32 -7.64
N GLY A 78 2.06 4.23 -7.13
CA GLY A 78 2.15 5.66 -7.39
C GLY A 78 2.41 6.46 -6.11
N PRO A 79 2.03 7.75 -6.10
CA PRO A 79 2.19 8.61 -4.93
C PRO A 79 1.57 7.96 -3.70
N PHE A 80 2.28 8.04 -2.59
CA PHE A 80 1.89 7.55 -1.26
C PHE A 80 1.73 6.04 -1.19
N GLY A 81 2.40 5.30 -2.07
CA GLY A 81 2.28 3.84 -2.12
C GLY A 81 0.92 3.36 -2.62
N THR A 82 0.15 4.23 -3.27
CA THR A 82 -1.18 3.88 -3.82
C THR A 82 -1.07 2.87 -4.95
N ALA A 83 -2.06 1.99 -5.06
CA ALA A 83 -2.23 1.09 -6.21
C ALA A 83 -2.69 1.89 -7.44
N ALA A 84 -1.79 2.66 -8.05
CA ALA A 84 -2.14 3.72 -9.00
C ALA A 84 -2.36 3.25 -10.45
N ARG A 85 -1.63 2.22 -10.92
CA ARG A 85 -1.81 1.69 -12.28
C ARG A 85 -1.93 0.18 -12.26
N LEU A 86 -3.07 -0.35 -12.71
CA LEU A 86 -3.27 -1.78 -12.91
C LEU A 86 -2.28 -2.32 -13.97
N LEU A 87 -1.60 -3.41 -13.65
CA LEU A 87 -0.72 -4.13 -14.58
C LEU A 87 -1.33 -5.46 -15.02
N LYS A 88 -1.92 -6.20 -14.08
CA LYS A 88 -2.58 -7.49 -14.35
C LYS A 88 -3.61 -7.78 -13.27
N ARG A 89 -4.73 -8.40 -13.65
CA ARG A 89 -5.80 -8.85 -12.76
C ARG A 89 -6.08 -10.33 -12.99
N TRP A 90 -6.50 -11.00 -11.93
CA TRP A 90 -7.03 -12.35 -11.93
C TRP A 90 -8.33 -12.34 -11.15
N ASP A 91 -9.34 -13.02 -11.65
CA ASP A 91 -10.57 -13.23 -10.89
C ASP A 91 -10.32 -14.30 -9.82
N ALA A 92 -11.03 -14.19 -8.70
CA ALA A 92 -11.01 -15.24 -7.71
C ALA A 92 -11.59 -16.52 -8.33
N ALA A 93 -11.02 -17.68 -7.98
CA ALA A 93 -11.65 -18.95 -8.33
C ALA A 93 -13.04 -18.97 -7.66
N GLY A 94 -14.08 -19.14 -8.48
CA GLY A 94 -15.46 -19.26 -8.02
C GLY A 94 -15.73 -20.56 -7.28
#